data_AF-A0AA46PTT4-F1
#
_entry.id   AF-A0AA46PTT4-F1
#
_cell.length_a   1.000
_cell.length_b   1.000
_cell.length_c   1.000
_cell.angle_alpha   90.00
_cell.angle_beta   90.00
_cell.angle_gamma   90.00
#
_symmetry.space_group_name_H-M   'P 1'
#
loop_
_entity.id
_entity.type
_entity.pdbx_description
1 polymer ?
#
loop_
_entity_poly.entity_id
_entity_poly.type
_entity_poly.pdbx_seq_one_letter_code
_entity_poly.pdbx_strand_id
1 'polypeptide(L)'
;MGKKRMGLLVMAYGTPYKEEDIERYYTHIRRGRKPSEEMLEDLRSRYEAIGGISPLAEITKDQAEKLEKHLNEIQDEYEFKMYIGLKHIEPFIEDAVKQMHEDGIEEAVSIVLAPHFSTFSVKSYNGRAKEEAEKLGGLEIRSVESWYKEPKFIKYWADRVKETFDKMPAEEKDSAVLIVSAHSLPEKILQSGDPYPLQLQETADLIAEQAGVKNYAVGWQSAGNTPEPWLGPDVQDLTRDLYENIGYKAFVYTPVGFVSDHLEVLYDNDYECKVVTDELGASYYRPEMPNSQPEFIDAMSDAIFKLLNR
;
A
#
# COMPACT_ATOMS: atom_id res chain seq x y z
N MET A 1 13.00 35.77 4.30
CA MET A 1 13.92 34.63 4.07
C MET A 1 13.19 33.69 3.13
N GLY A 2 13.85 33.18 2.08
CA GLY A 2 13.19 32.27 1.12
C GLY A 2 12.88 30.92 1.75
N LYS A 3 11.97 30.14 1.15
CA LYS A 3 11.68 28.76 1.55
C LYS A 3 12.97 27.92 1.45
N LYS A 4 13.24 27.05 2.41
CA LYS A 4 14.37 26.10 2.37
C LYS A 4 14.02 24.96 1.42
N ARG A 5 14.87 24.67 0.42
CA ARG A 5 14.65 23.54 -0.48
C ARG A 5 14.78 22.21 0.26
N MET A 6 13.86 21.29 0.02
CA MET A 6 13.80 19.97 0.66
C MET A 6 13.46 18.91 -0.40
N GLY A 7 14.20 17.81 -0.45
CA GLY A 7 13.81 16.66 -1.26
C GLY A 7 12.60 15.94 -0.65
N LEU A 8 11.66 15.53 -1.49
CA LEU A 8 10.55 14.66 -1.12
C LEU A 8 10.69 13.34 -1.89
N LEU A 9 11.27 12.33 -1.25
CA LEU A 9 11.43 11.01 -1.83
C LEU A 9 10.18 10.16 -1.56
N VAL A 10 9.35 9.98 -2.58
CA VAL A 10 8.14 9.15 -2.52
C VAL A 10 8.47 7.75 -3.04
N MET A 11 8.39 6.76 -2.17
CA MET A 11 8.80 5.39 -2.48
C MET A 11 7.62 4.45 -2.60
N ALA A 12 7.67 3.54 -3.57
CA ALA A 12 6.63 2.54 -3.78
C ALA A 12 7.20 1.24 -4.37
N TYR A 13 6.40 0.17 -4.39
CA TYR A 13 6.82 -1.12 -4.91
C TYR A 13 7.23 -1.03 -6.40
N GLY A 14 6.45 -0.29 -7.17
CA GLY A 14 6.58 -0.14 -8.61
C GLY A 14 5.72 -1.13 -9.38
N THR A 15 5.48 -0.86 -10.66
CA THR A 15 4.75 -1.74 -11.58
C THR A 15 5.35 -1.61 -12.98
N PRO A 16 5.28 -2.65 -13.83
CA PRO A 16 5.60 -2.54 -15.27
C PRO A 16 4.88 -1.35 -15.93
N TYR A 17 5.59 -0.54 -16.73
CA TYR A 17 4.96 0.54 -17.51
C TYR A 17 4.41 0.04 -18.84
N LYS A 18 5.06 -0.99 -19.38
CA LYS A 18 4.67 -1.72 -20.58
C LYS A 18 4.84 -3.22 -20.34
N GLU A 19 4.14 -4.04 -21.11
CA GLU A 19 4.15 -5.50 -20.96
C GLU A 19 5.57 -6.09 -21.07
N GLU A 20 6.40 -5.51 -21.95
CA GLU A 20 7.81 -5.86 -22.13
C GLU A 20 8.64 -5.74 -20.83
N ASP A 21 8.18 -4.96 -19.85
CA ASP A 21 8.86 -4.79 -18.56
C ASP A 21 8.53 -5.92 -17.55
N ILE A 22 7.50 -6.74 -17.79
CA ILE A 22 7.03 -7.75 -16.83
C ILE A 22 8.13 -8.73 -16.46
N GLU A 23 8.90 -9.24 -17.44
CA GLU A 23 9.93 -10.24 -17.16
C GLU A 23 11.04 -9.69 -16.27
N ARG A 24 11.57 -8.51 -16.58
CA ARG A 24 12.65 -7.87 -15.82
C ARG A 24 12.19 -7.45 -14.42
N TYR A 25 10.98 -6.92 -14.31
CA TYR A 25 10.33 -6.60 -13.03
C TYR A 25 10.19 -7.84 -12.15
N TYR A 26 9.62 -8.92 -12.69
CA TYR A 26 9.40 -10.15 -11.93
C TYR A 26 10.72 -10.83 -11.57
N THR A 27 11.71 -10.78 -12.47
CA THR A 27 13.09 -11.24 -12.17
C THR A 27 13.70 -10.47 -11.00
N HIS A 28 13.48 -9.15 -10.92
CA HIS A 28 13.96 -8.33 -9.82
C HIS A 28 13.27 -8.68 -8.50
N ILE A 29 11.94 -8.89 -8.49
CA ILE A 29 11.20 -9.37 -7.30
C ILE A 29 11.78 -10.69 -6.81
N ARG A 30 12.08 -11.61 -7.74
CA ARG A 30 12.65 -12.94 -7.48
C ARG A 30 14.16 -12.91 -7.24
N ARG A 31 14.73 -11.75 -6.89
CA ARG A 31 16.14 -11.55 -6.52
C ARG A 31 17.10 -12.04 -7.62
N GLY A 32 16.79 -11.71 -8.87
CA GLY A 32 17.59 -12.05 -10.05
C GLY A 32 17.28 -13.42 -10.66
N ARG A 33 16.36 -14.20 -10.08
CA ARG A 33 15.95 -15.50 -10.65
C ARG A 33 14.84 -15.30 -11.66
N LYS A 34 15.16 -15.44 -12.95
CA LYS A 34 14.18 -15.36 -14.03
C LYS A 34 13.00 -16.32 -13.77
N PRO A 35 11.73 -15.85 -13.86
CA PRO A 35 10.55 -16.72 -13.75
C PRO A 35 10.49 -17.73 -14.91
N SER A 36 9.79 -18.85 -14.71
CA SER A 36 9.48 -19.76 -15.82
C SER A 36 8.46 -19.11 -16.77
N GLU A 37 8.32 -19.65 -17.98
CA GLU A 37 7.33 -19.14 -18.94
C GLU A 37 5.91 -19.23 -18.40
N GLU A 38 5.58 -20.32 -17.70
CA GLU A 38 4.28 -20.50 -17.04
C GLU A 38 4.01 -19.42 -15.98
N MET A 39 5.02 -19.04 -15.19
CA MET A 39 4.87 -17.96 -14.20
C MET A 39 4.73 -16.58 -14.84
N LEU A 40 5.39 -16.36 -15.99
CA LEU A 40 5.25 -15.12 -16.74
C LEU A 40 3.86 -15.02 -17.36
N GLU A 41 3.38 -16.10 -17.94
CA GLU A 41 2.05 -16.17 -18.56
C GLU A 41 0.94 -16.00 -17.52
N ASP A 42 1.07 -16.64 -16.35
CA ASP A 42 0.16 -16.40 -15.22
C ASP A 42 0.11 -14.91 -14.87
N LEU A 43 1.27 -14.28 -14.65
CA LEU A 43 1.33 -12.86 -14.30
C LEU A 43 0.76 -11.95 -15.41
N ARG A 44 1.06 -12.24 -16.69
CA ARG A 44 0.46 -11.52 -17.84
C ARG A 44 -1.05 -11.64 -17.83
N SER A 45 -1.58 -12.85 -17.66
CA SER A 45 -3.02 -13.10 -17.65
C SER A 45 -3.74 -12.34 -16.52
N ARG A 46 -3.10 -12.17 -15.36
CA ARG A 46 -3.63 -11.35 -14.26
C ARG A 46 -3.71 -9.87 -14.64
N TYR A 47 -2.68 -9.33 -15.30
CA TYR A 47 -2.74 -7.98 -15.86
C TYR A 47 -3.85 -7.86 -16.90
N GLU A 48 -3.92 -8.76 -17.86
CA GLU A 48 -5.00 -8.75 -18.88
C GLU A 48 -6.41 -8.78 -18.25
N ALA A 49 -6.61 -9.58 -17.19
CA ALA A 49 -7.88 -9.69 -16.48
C ALA A 49 -8.33 -8.37 -15.84
N ILE A 50 -7.41 -7.47 -15.48
CA ILE A 50 -7.71 -6.15 -14.92
C ILE A 50 -7.78 -5.05 -16.00
N GLY A 51 -7.78 -5.42 -17.29
CA GLY A 51 -7.85 -4.49 -18.42
C GLY A 51 -6.49 -4.13 -19.03
N GLY A 52 -5.44 -4.88 -18.70
CA GLY A 52 -4.07 -4.69 -19.19
C GLY A 52 -3.12 -4.27 -18.08
N ILE A 53 -2.24 -3.32 -18.35
CA ILE A 53 -1.22 -2.93 -17.37
C ILE A 53 -1.87 -2.21 -16.20
N SER A 54 -1.36 -2.48 -14.99
CA SER A 54 -1.85 -1.87 -13.76
C SER A 54 -1.78 -0.33 -13.82
N PRO A 55 -2.84 0.37 -13.35
CA PRO A 55 -2.85 1.84 -13.29
C PRO A 55 -1.90 2.40 -12.22
N LEU A 56 -1.22 1.53 -11.44
CA LEU A 56 -0.37 1.91 -10.31
C LEU A 56 0.72 2.92 -10.69
N ALA A 57 1.32 2.85 -11.88
CA ALA A 57 2.36 3.80 -12.29
C ALA A 57 1.82 5.24 -12.38
N GLU A 58 0.66 5.41 -13.01
CA GLU A 58 0.01 6.72 -13.14
C GLU A 58 -0.50 7.21 -11.79
N ILE A 59 -1.13 6.35 -10.99
CA ILE A 59 -1.63 6.71 -9.66
C ILE A 59 -0.49 7.10 -8.72
N THR A 60 0.63 6.36 -8.72
CA THR A 60 1.82 6.68 -7.92
C THR A 60 2.38 8.05 -8.28
N LYS A 61 2.45 8.35 -9.59
CA LYS A 61 2.90 9.65 -10.07
C LYS A 61 1.97 10.77 -9.61
N ASP A 62 0.65 10.59 -9.79
CA ASP A 62 -0.34 11.58 -9.39
C ASP A 62 -0.38 11.79 -7.86
N GLN A 63 -0.21 10.72 -7.07
CA GLN A 63 -0.03 10.81 -5.61
C GLN A 63 1.20 11.65 -5.25
N ALA A 64 2.34 11.40 -5.88
CA ALA A 64 3.58 12.10 -5.59
C ALA A 64 3.50 13.59 -5.98
N GLU A 65 2.95 13.90 -7.17
CA GLU A 65 2.78 15.28 -7.66
C GLU A 65 1.80 16.07 -6.80
N LYS A 66 0.67 15.47 -6.41
CA LYS A 66 -0.29 16.13 -5.53
C LYS A 66 0.24 16.30 -4.11
N LEU A 67 1.02 15.36 -3.60
CA LEU A 67 1.65 15.50 -2.28
C LEU A 67 2.66 16.64 -2.25
N GLU A 68 3.52 16.75 -3.28
CA GLU A 68 4.44 17.88 -3.45
C GLU A 68 3.68 19.22 -3.46
N LYS A 69 2.65 19.31 -4.32
CA LYS A 69 1.83 20.50 -4.45
C LYS A 69 1.18 20.88 -3.13
N HIS A 70 0.51 19.93 -2.47
CA HIS A 70 -0.21 20.16 -1.21
C HIS A 70 0.75 20.62 -0.11
N LEU A 71 1.89 19.94 0.07
CA LEU A 71 2.92 20.32 1.05
C LEU A 71 3.44 21.74 0.79
N ASN A 72 3.59 22.16 -0.47
CA ASN A 72 4.06 23.50 -0.82
C ASN A 72 2.99 24.61 -0.65
N GLU A 73 1.70 24.25 -0.69
CA GLU A 73 0.57 25.17 -0.53
C GLU A 73 0.21 25.45 0.93
N ILE A 74 0.37 24.47 1.83
CA ILE A 74 -0.11 24.56 3.23
C ILE A 74 0.91 25.11 4.22
N GLN A 75 2.11 25.50 3.77
CA GLN A 75 3.16 26.09 4.62
C GLN A 75 4.17 26.94 3.82
N ASP A 76 4.97 27.76 4.53
CA ASP A 76 5.93 28.71 3.94
C ASP A 76 7.40 28.54 4.38
N GLU A 77 7.75 27.44 5.01
CA GLU A 77 9.12 27.16 5.48
C GLU A 77 9.95 26.38 4.46
N TYR A 78 9.35 25.37 3.82
CA TYR A 78 10.03 24.47 2.88
C TYR A 78 9.46 24.60 1.47
N GLU A 79 10.34 24.48 0.48
CA GLU A 79 9.98 24.23 -0.90
C GLU A 79 10.37 22.80 -1.22
N PHE A 80 9.38 21.91 -1.21
CA PHE A 80 9.56 20.50 -1.53
C PHE A 80 9.74 20.32 -3.03
N LYS A 81 10.70 19.47 -3.41
CA LYS A 81 10.85 18.93 -4.77
C LYS A 81 10.70 17.42 -4.74
N MET A 82 9.76 16.88 -5.51
CA MET A 82 9.43 15.45 -5.47
C MET A 82 10.30 14.58 -6.38
N TYR A 83 10.60 13.37 -5.89
CA TYR A 83 11.31 12.31 -6.58
C TYR A 83 10.64 10.97 -6.28
N ILE A 84 10.35 10.19 -7.33
CA ILE A 84 9.81 8.83 -7.19
C ILE A 84 10.95 7.82 -7.14
N GLY A 85 10.96 6.97 -6.12
CA GLY A 85 11.93 5.87 -5.99
C GLY A 85 11.23 4.52 -5.84
N LEU A 86 11.31 3.67 -6.87
CA LEU A 86 10.62 2.39 -6.92
C LEU A 86 11.52 1.22 -6.52
N LYS A 87 10.92 0.18 -5.92
CA LYS A 87 11.69 -0.97 -5.41
C LYS A 87 12.15 -1.91 -6.52
N HIS A 88 11.28 -2.17 -7.49
CA HIS A 88 11.42 -3.31 -8.41
C HIS A 88 11.46 -2.95 -9.89
N ILE A 89 11.36 -1.67 -10.24
CA ILE A 89 11.48 -1.14 -11.60
C ILE A 89 11.99 0.30 -11.55
N GLU A 90 12.46 0.87 -12.65
CA GLU A 90 12.93 2.25 -12.73
C GLU A 90 11.77 3.27 -12.60
N PRO A 91 12.00 4.51 -12.14
CA PRO A 91 13.22 4.96 -11.49
C PRO A 91 13.39 4.25 -10.14
N PHE A 92 14.53 3.60 -9.93
CA PHE A 92 14.78 2.90 -8.66
C PHE A 92 14.97 3.92 -7.54
N ILE A 93 14.86 3.46 -6.29
CA ILE A 93 15.20 4.26 -5.10
C ILE A 93 16.58 4.92 -5.26
N GLU A 94 17.57 4.17 -5.75
CA GLU A 94 18.92 4.67 -5.97
C GLU A 94 18.99 5.73 -7.07
N ASP A 95 18.18 5.62 -8.12
CA ASP A 95 18.12 6.61 -9.20
C ASP A 95 17.52 7.93 -8.69
N ALA A 96 16.46 7.84 -7.87
CA ALA A 96 15.83 9.00 -7.25
C ALA A 96 16.81 9.74 -6.32
N VAL A 97 17.58 9.00 -5.52
CA VAL A 97 18.58 9.58 -4.61
C VAL A 97 19.74 10.24 -5.38
N LYS A 98 20.21 9.62 -6.47
CA LYS A 98 21.19 10.25 -7.36
C LYS A 98 20.66 11.55 -7.97
N GLN A 99 19.41 11.55 -8.45
CA GLN A 99 18.80 12.75 -9.02
C GLN A 99 18.66 13.87 -7.99
N MET A 100 18.30 13.55 -6.73
CA MET A 100 18.30 14.53 -5.63
C MET A 100 19.67 15.16 -5.44
N HIS A 101 20.73 14.34 -5.39
CA HIS A 101 22.10 14.81 -5.23
C HIS A 101 22.55 15.69 -6.41
N GLU A 102 22.27 15.28 -7.65
CA GLU A 102 22.58 16.06 -8.86
C GLU A 102 21.86 17.41 -8.90
N ASP A 103 20.66 17.50 -8.33
CA ASP A 103 19.88 18.73 -8.21
C ASP A 103 20.34 19.66 -7.06
N GLY A 104 21.37 19.25 -6.32
CA GLY A 104 21.92 19.98 -5.18
C GLY A 104 21.01 19.96 -3.95
N ILE A 105 20.21 18.90 -3.77
CA ILE A 105 19.44 18.69 -2.55
C ILE A 105 20.39 18.21 -1.43
N GLU A 106 20.39 18.92 -0.31
CA GLU A 106 21.21 18.58 0.87
C GLU A 106 20.40 17.90 1.98
N GLU A 107 19.09 18.15 2.03
CA GLU A 107 18.16 17.54 3.00
C GLU A 107 16.92 17.02 2.27
N ALA A 108 16.48 15.82 2.65
CA ALA A 108 15.26 15.22 2.14
C ALA A 108 14.46 14.53 3.26
N VAL A 109 13.16 14.43 3.02
CA VAL A 109 12.26 13.52 3.71
C VAL A 109 11.82 12.43 2.77
N SER A 110 11.56 11.24 3.30
CA SER A 110 11.07 10.11 2.54
C SER A 110 9.83 9.50 3.17
N ILE A 111 8.90 9.08 2.32
CA ILE A 111 7.68 8.37 2.69
C ILE A 111 7.49 7.18 1.76
N VAL A 112 7.13 6.03 2.32
CA VAL A 112 6.71 4.87 1.53
C VAL A 112 5.20 4.92 1.38
N LEU A 113 4.70 4.66 0.17
CA LEU A 113 3.29 4.49 -0.16
C LEU A 113 2.76 3.12 0.34
N ALA A 114 3.01 2.85 1.63
CA ALA A 114 2.53 1.73 2.42
C ALA A 114 2.50 2.18 3.89
N PRO A 115 1.34 2.18 4.56
CA PRO A 115 1.18 2.82 5.87
C PRO A 115 1.81 2.05 7.03
N HIS A 116 2.00 0.74 6.89
CA HIS A 116 2.52 -0.11 7.96
C HIS A 116 4.02 -0.41 7.76
N PHE A 117 4.78 -0.33 8.84
CA PHE A 117 6.18 -0.71 8.85
C PHE A 117 6.34 -2.23 8.76
N SER A 118 7.29 -2.70 7.94
CA SER A 118 7.89 -4.02 8.08
C SER A 118 9.39 -3.95 7.78
N THR A 119 10.13 -4.87 8.38
CA THR A 119 11.53 -5.18 8.06
C THR A 119 11.73 -5.62 6.59
N PHE A 120 10.71 -6.21 5.95
CA PHE A 120 10.76 -6.68 4.56
C PHE A 120 10.37 -5.60 3.53
N SER A 121 9.51 -4.66 3.94
CA SER A 121 9.09 -3.52 3.15
C SER A 121 9.83 -2.27 3.61
N VAL A 122 9.20 -1.38 4.37
CA VAL A 122 9.63 0.00 4.68
C VAL A 122 11.11 0.09 5.11
N LYS A 123 11.57 -0.81 5.99
CA LYS A 123 12.98 -0.83 6.42
C LYS A 123 13.95 -1.00 5.25
N SER A 124 13.60 -1.85 4.28
CA SER A 124 14.41 -2.07 3.07
C SER A 124 14.38 -0.87 2.13
N TYR A 125 13.26 -0.18 1.98
CA TYR A 125 13.18 1.06 1.19
C TYR A 125 14.08 2.15 1.80
N ASN A 126 13.86 2.43 3.08
CA ASN A 126 14.59 3.46 3.82
C ASN A 126 16.09 3.14 3.87
N GLY A 127 16.45 1.87 4.07
CA GLY A 127 17.83 1.40 4.05
C GLY A 127 18.51 1.66 2.71
N ARG A 128 17.87 1.31 1.59
CA ARG A 128 18.40 1.57 0.24
C ARG A 128 18.61 3.06 -0.03
N ALA A 129 17.62 3.88 0.33
CA ALA A 129 17.70 5.33 0.16
C ALA A 129 18.86 5.93 0.97
N LYS A 130 18.98 5.53 2.24
CA LYS A 130 20.03 5.97 3.15
C LYS A 130 21.41 5.53 2.68
N GLU A 131 21.58 4.26 2.31
CA GLU A 131 22.85 3.73 1.82
C GLU A 131 23.32 4.44 0.55
N GLU A 132 22.42 4.78 -0.37
CA GLU A 132 22.79 5.52 -1.58
C GLU A 132 23.16 6.98 -1.27
N ALA A 133 22.43 7.64 -0.37
CA ALA A 133 22.76 8.99 0.08
C ALA A 133 24.11 9.06 0.79
N GLU A 134 24.43 8.07 1.63
CA GLU A 134 25.74 7.95 2.29
C GLU A 134 26.89 7.74 1.31
N LYS A 135 26.68 6.97 0.22
CA LYS A 135 27.71 6.78 -0.83
C LYS A 135 28.01 8.06 -1.60
N LEU A 136 26.98 8.85 -1.91
CA LEU A 136 27.12 10.11 -2.64
C LEU A 136 27.71 11.22 -1.76
N GLY A 137 27.30 11.27 -0.48
CA GLY A 137 27.68 12.29 0.48
C GLY A 137 26.92 13.61 0.27
N GLY A 138 26.82 14.42 1.33
CA GLY A 138 26.19 15.75 1.25
C GLY A 138 24.65 15.77 1.16
N LEU A 139 23.98 14.62 1.23
CA LEU A 139 22.53 14.49 1.28
C LEU A 139 22.09 13.72 2.54
N GLU A 140 21.27 14.33 3.39
CA GLU A 140 20.66 13.68 4.55
C GLU A 140 19.19 13.34 4.26
N ILE A 141 18.80 12.08 4.49
CA ILE A 141 17.40 11.62 4.32
C ILE A 141 16.81 11.22 5.66
N ARG A 142 15.71 11.87 6.06
CA ARG A 142 14.86 11.47 7.19
C ARG A 142 13.67 10.65 6.66
N SER A 143 13.33 9.54 7.30
CA SER A 143 12.31 8.63 6.78
C SER A 143 11.11 8.48 7.72
N VAL A 144 9.91 8.54 7.14
CA VAL A 144 8.69 8.06 7.79
C VAL A 144 8.75 6.54 7.85
N GLU A 145 8.68 5.96 9.05
CA GLU A 145 8.71 4.50 9.23
C GLU A 145 7.33 3.84 9.14
N SER A 146 6.30 4.52 9.62
CA SER A 146 4.91 4.11 9.48
C SER A 146 4.00 5.31 9.71
N TRP A 147 2.81 5.26 9.14
CA TRP A 147 1.82 6.34 9.21
C TRP A 147 0.37 5.82 9.25
N TYR A 148 0.17 4.53 9.53
CA TYR A 148 -1.16 3.92 9.68
C TYR A 148 -2.01 4.52 10.81
N LYS A 149 -1.39 5.18 11.81
CA LYS A 149 -2.11 5.87 12.90
C LYS A 149 -2.50 7.30 12.57
N GLU A 150 -2.19 7.80 11.37
CA GLU A 150 -2.56 9.16 11.02
C GLU A 150 -4.08 9.32 11.09
N PRO A 151 -4.63 10.24 11.91
CA PRO A 151 -6.07 10.33 12.11
C PRO A 151 -6.84 10.54 10.81
N LYS A 152 -6.26 11.29 9.86
CA LYS A 152 -6.86 11.51 8.53
C LYS A 152 -6.85 10.24 7.66
N PHE A 153 -5.86 9.36 7.81
CA PHE A 153 -5.82 8.06 7.12
C PHE A 153 -6.90 7.12 7.66
N ILE A 154 -7.03 6.99 8.99
CA ILE A 154 -8.09 6.20 9.62
C ILE A 154 -9.46 6.78 9.24
N LYS A 155 -9.60 8.11 9.26
CA LYS A 155 -10.84 8.78 8.87
C LYS A 155 -11.24 8.46 7.43
N TYR A 156 -10.31 8.52 6.47
CA TYR A 156 -10.59 8.17 5.08
C TYR A 156 -11.24 6.78 4.99
N TRP A 157 -10.58 5.76 5.56
CA TRP A 157 -11.12 4.40 5.50
C TRP A 157 -12.44 4.25 6.26
N ALA A 158 -12.55 4.83 7.46
CA ALA A 158 -13.77 4.77 8.25
C ALA A 158 -14.98 5.40 7.52
N ASP A 159 -14.77 6.53 6.83
CA ASP A 159 -15.81 7.16 6.01
C ASP A 159 -16.22 6.26 4.84
N ARG A 160 -15.26 5.70 4.10
CA ARG A 160 -15.54 4.80 2.96
C ARG A 160 -16.25 3.52 3.39
N VAL A 161 -15.85 2.94 4.53
CA VAL A 161 -16.51 1.78 5.14
C VAL A 161 -17.94 2.14 5.52
N LYS A 162 -18.14 3.24 6.25
CA LYS A 162 -19.47 3.68 6.67
C LYS A 162 -20.40 3.93 5.48
N GLU A 163 -19.93 4.63 4.46
CA GLU A 163 -20.68 4.87 3.21
C GLU A 163 -21.10 3.57 2.52
N THR A 164 -20.26 2.54 2.59
CA THR A 164 -20.54 1.22 2.03
C THR A 164 -21.64 0.51 2.83
N PHE A 165 -21.50 0.45 4.15
CA PHE A 165 -22.50 -0.14 5.06
C PHE A 165 -23.83 0.61 5.08
N ASP A 166 -23.85 1.91 4.79
CA ASP A 166 -25.08 2.73 4.71
C ASP A 166 -25.86 2.51 3.41
N LYS A 167 -25.21 2.01 2.35
CA LYS A 167 -25.85 1.65 1.08
C LYS A 167 -26.41 0.21 1.05
N MET A 168 -26.04 -0.62 2.03
CA MET A 168 -26.50 -2.01 2.11
C MET A 168 -27.99 -2.10 2.46
N PRO A 169 -28.72 -3.10 1.92
CA PRO A 169 -30.00 -3.50 2.46
C PRO A 169 -29.88 -3.85 3.95
N ALA A 170 -30.91 -3.55 4.75
CA ALA A 170 -30.88 -3.80 6.20
C ALA A 170 -30.57 -5.27 6.55
N GLU A 171 -31.10 -6.21 5.77
CA GLU A 171 -30.89 -7.65 5.94
C GLU A 171 -29.43 -8.08 5.68
N GLU A 172 -28.76 -7.42 4.73
CA GLU A 172 -27.33 -7.64 4.47
C GLU A 172 -26.47 -7.00 5.57
N LYS A 173 -26.83 -5.79 6.03
CA LYS A 173 -26.05 -5.05 7.02
C LYS A 173 -25.89 -5.80 8.34
N ASP A 174 -26.94 -6.47 8.82
CA ASP A 174 -26.91 -7.26 10.06
C ASP A 174 -26.08 -8.56 9.92
N SER A 175 -25.85 -9.01 8.68
CA SER A 175 -25.07 -10.20 8.35
C SER A 175 -23.79 -9.87 7.57
N ALA A 176 -23.31 -8.63 7.69
CA ALA A 176 -22.09 -8.17 7.05
C ALA A 176 -20.88 -8.29 7.97
N VAL A 177 -19.70 -8.52 7.37
CA VAL A 177 -18.40 -8.49 8.03
C VAL A 177 -17.41 -7.65 7.23
N LEU A 178 -16.62 -6.84 7.94
CA LEU A 178 -15.50 -6.09 7.38
C LEU A 178 -14.24 -6.96 7.40
N ILE A 179 -13.61 -7.17 6.25
CA ILE A 179 -12.30 -7.80 6.11
C ILE A 179 -11.26 -6.69 5.93
N VAL A 180 -10.35 -6.57 6.88
CA VAL A 180 -9.23 -5.63 6.83
C VAL A 180 -7.97 -6.41 6.48
N SER A 181 -7.29 -6.03 5.40
CA SER A 181 -6.17 -6.82 4.88
C SER A 181 -4.96 -5.99 4.45
N ALA A 182 -3.84 -6.69 4.33
CA ALA A 182 -2.60 -6.19 3.73
C ALA A 182 -1.87 -7.33 3.01
N HIS A 183 -0.82 -6.98 2.26
CA HIS A 183 0.06 -7.96 1.61
C HIS A 183 0.65 -8.91 2.66
N SER A 184 0.53 -10.21 2.45
CA SER A 184 1.12 -11.23 3.32
C SER A 184 2.65 -11.16 3.27
N LEU A 185 3.33 -11.54 4.35
CA LEU A 185 4.79 -11.65 4.38
C LEU A 185 5.19 -13.02 4.93
N PRO A 186 6.42 -13.50 4.67
CA PRO A 186 6.90 -14.72 5.29
C PRO A 186 6.83 -14.65 6.83
N GLU A 187 6.29 -15.67 7.50
CA GLU A 187 6.06 -15.66 8.95
C GLU A 187 7.33 -15.47 9.78
N LYS A 188 8.51 -15.73 9.20
CA LYS A 188 9.81 -15.49 9.87
C LYS A 188 10.01 -14.06 10.35
N ILE A 189 9.27 -13.06 9.83
CA ILE A 189 9.32 -11.69 10.36
C ILE A 189 8.87 -11.62 11.83
N LEU A 190 7.99 -12.54 12.27
CA LEU A 190 7.52 -12.64 13.65
C LEU A 190 8.68 -12.96 14.60
N GLN A 191 9.62 -13.80 14.16
CA GLN A 191 10.80 -14.18 14.95
C GLN A 191 11.74 -12.99 15.18
N SER A 192 11.71 -12.00 14.30
CA SER A 192 12.47 -10.75 14.44
C SER A 192 11.72 -9.64 15.21
N GLY A 193 10.52 -9.93 15.73
CA GLY A 193 9.69 -8.94 16.43
C GLY A 193 9.18 -7.84 15.49
N ASP A 194 8.96 -8.16 14.21
CA ASP A 194 8.41 -7.22 13.24
C ASP A 194 7.00 -6.78 13.64
N PRO A 195 6.71 -5.48 13.78
CA PRO A 195 5.43 -5.00 14.28
C PRO A 195 4.30 -5.10 13.24
N TYR A 196 4.59 -5.43 11.97
CA TYR A 196 3.65 -5.37 10.85
C TYR A 196 2.26 -5.99 11.14
N PRO A 197 2.14 -7.21 11.71
CA PRO A 197 0.84 -7.78 12.05
C PRO A 197 0.08 -7.01 13.13
N LEU A 198 0.78 -6.49 14.13
CA LEU A 198 0.17 -5.68 15.19
C LEU A 198 -0.31 -4.34 14.65
N GLN A 199 0.43 -3.73 13.73
CA GLN A 199 0.02 -2.49 13.08
C GLN A 199 -1.24 -2.69 12.21
N LEU A 200 -1.34 -3.81 11.49
CA LEU A 200 -2.54 -4.13 10.73
C LEU A 200 -3.75 -4.36 11.65
N GLN A 201 -3.57 -5.12 12.73
CA GLN A 201 -4.63 -5.33 13.71
C GLN A 201 -5.10 -4.01 14.33
N GLU A 202 -4.19 -3.15 14.77
CA GLU A 202 -4.55 -1.85 15.33
C GLU A 202 -5.24 -0.95 14.30
N THR A 203 -4.84 -1.01 13.02
CA THR A 203 -5.53 -0.31 11.92
C THR A 203 -6.97 -0.80 11.79
N ALA A 204 -7.18 -2.12 11.84
CA ALA A 204 -8.51 -2.72 11.77
C ALA A 204 -9.40 -2.28 12.93
N ASP A 205 -8.85 -2.31 14.15
CA ASP A 205 -9.55 -1.87 15.36
C ASP A 205 -10.00 -0.40 15.26
N LEU A 206 -9.09 0.49 14.85
CA LEU A 206 -9.35 1.93 14.70
C LEU A 206 -10.41 2.21 13.63
N ILE A 207 -10.32 1.55 12.47
CA ILE A 207 -11.30 1.72 11.38
C ILE A 207 -12.67 1.19 11.80
N ALA A 208 -12.73 -0.01 12.39
CA ALA A 208 -13.98 -0.62 12.82
C ALA A 208 -14.67 0.22 13.90
N GLU A 209 -13.92 0.70 14.90
CA GLU A 209 -14.43 1.60 15.94
C GLU A 209 -14.99 2.89 15.34
N GLN A 210 -14.21 3.59 14.50
CA GLN A 210 -14.60 4.87 13.95
C GLN A 210 -15.75 4.76 12.92
N ALA A 211 -15.83 3.66 12.16
CA ALA A 211 -16.93 3.39 11.25
C ALA A 211 -18.19 2.87 11.95
N GLY A 212 -18.09 2.44 13.21
CA GLY A 212 -19.20 1.83 13.96
C GLY A 212 -19.53 0.40 13.50
N VAL A 213 -18.55 -0.32 12.96
CA VAL A 213 -18.69 -1.70 12.49
C VAL A 213 -18.32 -2.65 13.63
N LYS A 214 -19.23 -3.56 13.98
CA LYS A 214 -19.01 -4.52 15.09
C LYS A 214 -18.28 -5.78 14.66
N ASN A 215 -18.57 -6.25 13.45
CA ASN A 215 -18.05 -7.51 12.93
C ASN A 215 -16.93 -7.21 11.95
N TYR A 216 -15.70 -7.53 12.34
CA TYR A 216 -14.55 -7.43 11.45
C TYR A 216 -13.57 -8.56 11.71
N ALA A 217 -12.75 -8.86 10.71
CA ALA A 217 -11.66 -9.81 10.79
C ALA A 217 -10.46 -9.27 10.03
N VAL A 218 -9.27 -9.69 10.46
CA VAL A 218 -8.01 -9.36 9.79
C VAL A 218 -7.59 -10.56 8.95
N GLY A 219 -7.23 -10.29 7.70
CA GLY A 219 -6.71 -11.29 6.75
C GLY A 219 -5.49 -10.77 6.01
N TRP A 220 -4.84 -11.68 5.30
CA TRP A 220 -3.69 -11.38 4.46
C TRP A 220 -3.99 -11.78 3.02
N GLN A 221 -3.32 -11.16 2.05
CA GLN A 221 -3.51 -11.47 0.64
C GLN A 221 -2.18 -11.44 -0.11
N SER A 222 -2.17 -11.93 -1.35
CA SER A 222 -1.00 -11.83 -2.23
C SER A 222 0.24 -12.56 -1.67
N ALA A 223 0.04 -13.66 -0.94
CA ALA A 223 1.15 -14.48 -0.46
C ALA A 223 1.99 -15.00 -1.63
N GLY A 224 3.31 -14.89 -1.53
CA GLY A 224 4.20 -15.32 -2.60
C GLY A 224 4.29 -16.84 -2.71
N ASN A 225 4.51 -17.32 -3.94
CA ASN A 225 4.66 -18.75 -4.21
C ASN A 225 6.05 -19.27 -3.80
N THR A 226 6.24 -19.47 -2.50
CA THR A 226 7.46 -20.03 -1.89
C THR A 226 7.09 -21.10 -0.86
N PRO A 227 7.96 -22.08 -0.58
CA PRO A 227 7.66 -23.16 0.37
C PRO A 227 7.66 -22.72 1.85
N GLU A 228 8.18 -21.52 2.17
CA GLU A 228 8.11 -20.98 3.53
C GLU A 228 6.68 -20.53 3.86
N PRO A 229 6.24 -20.65 5.13
CA PRO A 229 4.91 -20.21 5.54
C PRO A 229 4.81 -18.68 5.48
N TRP A 230 3.61 -18.22 5.12
CA TRP A 230 3.24 -16.82 5.00
C TRP A 230 2.18 -16.48 6.05
N LEU A 231 2.11 -15.21 6.43
CA LEU A 231 1.09 -14.73 7.35
C LEU A 231 -0.30 -15.04 6.79
N GLY A 232 -1.12 -15.65 7.64
CA GLY A 232 -2.51 -16.01 7.33
C GLY A 232 -3.48 -15.54 8.43
N PRO A 233 -4.79 -15.76 8.24
CA PRO A 233 -5.37 -16.48 7.09
C PRO A 233 -5.35 -15.66 5.79
N ASP A 234 -5.35 -16.35 4.64
CA ASP A 234 -5.60 -15.71 3.35
C ASP A 234 -7.05 -15.19 3.30
N VAL A 235 -7.29 -14.07 2.62
CA VAL A 235 -8.62 -13.45 2.53
C VAL A 235 -9.67 -14.34 1.86
N GLN A 236 -9.30 -15.22 0.93
CA GLN A 236 -10.22 -16.16 0.28
C GLN A 236 -10.64 -17.25 1.27
N ASP A 237 -9.67 -17.84 1.97
CA ASP A 237 -9.91 -18.86 2.99
C ASP A 237 -10.71 -18.29 4.16
N LEU A 238 -10.33 -17.10 4.64
CA LEU A 238 -11.04 -16.39 5.70
C LEU A 238 -12.50 -16.10 5.31
N THR A 239 -12.75 -15.74 4.05
CA THR A 239 -14.11 -15.51 3.55
C THR A 239 -14.96 -16.78 3.65
N ARG A 240 -14.43 -17.93 3.20
CA ARG A 240 -15.10 -19.23 3.30
C ARG A 240 -15.35 -19.61 4.75
N ASP A 241 -14.33 -19.51 5.60
CA ASP A 241 -14.43 -19.86 7.02
C ASP A 241 -15.48 -19.03 7.76
N LEU A 242 -15.52 -17.72 7.52
CA LEU A 242 -16.48 -16.82 8.14
C LEU A 242 -17.91 -17.05 7.63
N TYR A 243 -18.07 -17.38 6.35
CA TYR A 243 -19.37 -17.77 5.80
C TYR A 243 -19.88 -19.07 6.41
N GLU A 244 -19.04 -20.11 6.46
CA GLU A 244 -19.42 -21.45 6.91
C GLU A 244 -19.69 -21.51 8.42
N ASN A 245 -18.85 -20.85 9.22
CA ASN A 245 -18.89 -20.99 10.68
C ASN A 245 -19.78 -19.95 11.37
N ILE A 246 -19.91 -18.75 10.79
CA ILE A 246 -20.68 -17.64 11.40
C ILE A 246 -21.94 -17.30 10.58
N GLY A 247 -21.92 -17.52 9.26
CA GLY A 247 -23.09 -17.32 8.41
C GLY A 247 -23.20 -15.92 7.80
N TYR A 248 -22.12 -15.14 7.75
CA TYR A 248 -22.14 -13.82 7.09
C TYR A 248 -22.54 -13.93 5.62
N LYS A 249 -23.31 -12.95 5.13
CA LYS A 249 -23.86 -12.91 3.76
C LYS A 249 -23.38 -11.70 2.96
N ALA A 250 -22.64 -10.79 3.56
CA ALA A 250 -22.01 -9.67 2.89
C ALA A 250 -20.58 -9.47 3.42
N PHE A 251 -19.64 -9.26 2.51
CA PHE A 251 -18.22 -9.07 2.83
C PHE A 251 -17.75 -7.73 2.30
N VAL A 252 -17.20 -6.90 3.18
CA VAL A 252 -16.61 -5.61 2.83
C VAL A 252 -15.10 -5.72 2.92
N TYR A 253 -14.40 -5.65 1.80
CA TYR A 253 -12.94 -5.76 1.74
C TYR A 253 -12.30 -4.38 1.79
N THR A 254 -11.39 -4.19 2.75
CA THR A 254 -10.56 -2.99 2.89
C THR A 254 -9.10 -3.40 2.91
N PRO A 255 -8.43 -3.44 1.75
CA PRO A 255 -7.02 -3.82 1.66
C PRO A 255 -6.12 -2.64 2.08
N VAL A 256 -6.22 -2.25 3.36
CA VAL A 256 -5.63 -1.04 3.97
C VAL A 256 -4.10 -1.01 3.97
N GLY A 257 -3.44 -2.15 3.75
CA GLY A 257 -2.01 -2.21 3.50
C GLY A 257 -1.57 -1.56 2.18
N PHE A 258 -2.53 -1.32 1.29
CA PHE A 258 -2.34 -0.73 -0.03
C PHE A 258 -3.02 0.64 -0.11
N VAL A 259 -2.56 1.48 -1.03
CA VAL A 259 -3.01 2.89 -1.12
C VAL A 259 -3.56 3.27 -2.48
N SER A 260 -3.58 2.34 -3.44
CA SER A 260 -3.96 2.60 -4.83
C SER A 260 -4.68 1.39 -5.40
N ASP A 261 -5.48 1.60 -6.44
CA ASP A 261 -5.90 0.50 -7.30
C ASP A 261 -4.66 -0.03 -8.07
N HIS A 262 -4.33 -1.29 -7.85
CA HIS A 262 -3.25 -2.00 -8.55
C HIS A 262 -3.59 -3.49 -8.63
N LEU A 263 -2.68 -4.28 -9.21
CA LEU A 263 -2.92 -5.71 -9.47
C LEU A 263 -3.49 -6.48 -8.27
N GLU A 264 -2.88 -6.34 -7.10
CA GLU A 264 -3.27 -7.09 -5.89
C GLU A 264 -4.61 -6.61 -5.29
N VAL A 265 -5.11 -5.45 -5.70
CA VAL A 265 -6.48 -5.01 -5.36
C VAL A 265 -7.46 -5.46 -6.45
N LEU A 266 -7.20 -5.07 -7.70
CA LEU A 266 -8.09 -5.28 -8.85
C LEU A 266 -8.21 -6.76 -9.24
N TYR A 267 -7.22 -7.58 -8.89
CA TYR A 267 -7.24 -9.02 -9.13
C TYR A 267 -7.54 -9.77 -7.83
N ASP A 268 -6.64 -9.73 -6.83
CA ASP A 268 -6.78 -10.61 -5.65
C ASP A 268 -8.04 -10.29 -4.81
N ASN A 269 -8.55 -9.04 -4.84
CA ASN A 269 -9.83 -8.71 -4.20
C ASN A 269 -10.98 -8.72 -5.22
N ASP A 270 -10.93 -7.85 -6.24
CA ASP A 270 -12.09 -7.63 -7.12
C ASP A 270 -12.38 -8.82 -8.05
N TYR A 271 -11.42 -9.74 -8.21
CA TYR A 271 -11.60 -11.01 -8.92
C TYR A 271 -11.58 -12.22 -7.96
N GLU A 272 -10.47 -12.51 -7.27
CA GLU A 272 -10.36 -13.76 -6.51
C GLU A 272 -11.32 -13.81 -5.31
N CYS A 273 -11.35 -12.78 -4.46
CA CYS A 273 -12.33 -12.72 -3.36
C CYS A 273 -13.77 -12.65 -3.89
N LYS A 274 -13.99 -11.94 -5.01
CA LYS A 274 -15.30 -11.88 -5.65
C LYS A 274 -15.80 -13.26 -6.10
N VAL A 275 -14.93 -14.07 -6.70
CA VAL A 275 -15.22 -15.47 -7.07
C VAL A 275 -15.71 -16.24 -5.84
N VAL A 276 -15.01 -16.12 -4.71
CA VAL A 276 -15.43 -16.79 -3.45
C VAL A 276 -16.81 -16.32 -3.01
N THR A 277 -17.07 -15.01 -2.96
CA THR A 277 -18.39 -14.49 -2.55
C THR A 277 -19.49 -14.92 -3.50
N ASP A 278 -19.24 -14.95 -4.82
CA ASP A 278 -20.23 -15.37 -5.82
C ASP A 278 -20.55 -16.88 -5.70
N GLU A 279 -19.55 -17.72 -5.45
CA GLU A 279 -19.72 -19.16 -5.18
C GLU A 279 -20.59 -19.43 -3.94
N LEU A 280 -20.41 -18.61 -2.91
CA LEU A 280 -21.15 -18.74 -1.64
C LEU A 280 -22.54 -18.08 -1.68
N GLY A 281 -22.83 -17.29 -2.73
CA GLY A 281 -24.04 -16.48 -2.82
C GLY A 281 -24.07 -15.32 -1.82
N ALA A 282 -22.90 -14.77 -1.48
CA ALA A 282 -22.73 -13.61 -0.60
C ALA A 282 -22.47 -12.33 -1.41
N SER A 283 -22.82 -11.17 -0.86
CA SER A 283 -22.58 -9.88 -1.49
C SER A 283 -21.11 -9.45 -1.31
N TYR A 284 -20.52 -8.94 -2.40
CA TYR A 284 -19.17 -8.41 -2.44
C TYR A 284 -19.18 -6.88 -2.41
N TYR A 285 -18.39 -6.29 -1.51
CA TYR A 285 -18.16 -4.85 -1.48
C TYR A 285 -16.67 -4.55 -1.28
N ARG A 286 -16.14 -3.60 -2.04
CA ARG A 286 -14.78 -3.08 -1.87
C ARG A 286 -14.84 -1.56 -2.07
N PRO A 287 -14.71 -0.76 -0.99
CA PRO A 287 -14.75 0.70 -1.10
C PRO A 287 -13.57 1.24 -1.93
N GLU A 288 -13.71 2.44 -2.47
CA GLU A 288 -12.65 3.04 -3.30
C GLU A 288 -11.30 3.11 -2.58
N MET A 289 -10.23 2.75 -3.30
CA MET A 289 -8.88 2.91 -2.80
C MET A 289 -8.53 4.39 -2.65
N PRO A 290 -7.62 4.75 -1.73
CA PRO A 290 -7.24 6.15 -1.53
C PRO A 290 -6.78 6.84 -2.81
N ASN A 291 -6.04 6.12 -3.67
CA ASN A 291 -5.50 6.66 -4.92
C ASN A 291 -4.88 8.04 -4.63
N SER A 292 -5.24 9.04 -5.42
CA SER A 292 -4.72 10.41 -5.29
C SER A 292 -5.78 11.39 -4.77
N GLN A 293 -6.72 10.90 -3.94
CA GLN A 293 -7.79 11.71 -3.38
C GLN A 293 -7.25 12.74 -2.37
N PRO A 294 -7.78 13.99 -2.36
CA PRO A 294 -7.26 15.06 -1.51
C PRO A 294 -7.19 14.71 -0.01
N GLU A 295 -8.20 14.02 0.52
CA GLU A 295 -8.25 13.60 1.94
C GLU A 295 -7.06 12.70 2.32
N PHE A 296 -6.64 11.84 1.39
CA PHE A 296 -5.52 10.92 1.58
C PHE A 296 -4.17 11.61 1.41
N ILE A 297 -4.05 12.52 0.44
CA ILE A 297 -2.84 13.36 0.28
C ILE A 297 -2.59 14.18 1.54
N ASP A 298 -3.64 14.74 2.12
CA ASP A 298 -3.57 15.50 3.37
C ASP A 298 -3.11 14.63 4.56
N ALA A 299 -3.54 13.36 4.63
CA ALA A 299 -3.05 12.41 5.63
C ALA A 299 -1.54 12.12 5.50
N MET A 300 -1.03 11.93 4.28
CA MET A 300 0.41 11.75 4.06
C MET A 300 1.21 13.00 4.42
N SER A 301 0.63 14.19 4.20
CA SER A 301 1.28 15.44 4.58
C SER A 301 1.44 15.59 6.10
N ASP A 302 0.45 15.18 6.89
CA ASP A 302 0.54 15.16 8.36
C ASP A 302 1.68 14.24 8.84
N ALA A 303 1.85 13.07 8.23
CA ALA A 303 2.94 12.15 8.56
C ALA A 303 4.32 12.78 8.32
N ILE A 304 4.48 13.50 7.21
CA ILE A 304 5.73 14.20 6.86
C ILE A 304 5.99 15.35 7.83
N PHE A 305 4.97 16.15 8.18
CA PHE A 305 5.13 17.24 9.12
C PHE A 305 5.47 16.79 10.53
N LYS A 306 4.86 15.70 11.00
CA LYS A 306 5.23 15.10 12.29
C LYS A 306 6.70 14.68 12.34
N LEU A 307 7.21 14.09 11.26
CA LEU A 307 8.64 13.76 11.13
C LEU A 307 9.54 15.02 11.19
N LEU A 308 9.04 16.13 10.65
CA LEU A 308 9.70 17.43 10.69
C LEU A 308 9.50 18.19 12.02
N ASN A 309 8.85 17.60 13.03
CA ASN A 309 8.44 18.22 14.30
C ASN A 309 7.51 19.43 14.13
N ARG A 310 6.53 19.30 13.23
CA ARG A 310 5.43 20.25 13.04
C ARG A 310 4.09 19.58 13.27
#